data_AF-A0A2D6NF29-F1
#
_entry.id   AF-A0A2D6NF29-F1
#
_cell.length_a   1.000
_cell.length_b   1.000
_cell.length_c   1.000
_cell.angle_alpha   90.00
_cell.angle_beta   90.00
_cell.angle_gamma   90.00
#
_symmetry.space_group_name_H-M   'P 1'
#
loop_
_entity.id
_entity.type
_entity.pdbx_description
1 polymer ?
#
loop_
_entity_poly.entity_id
_entity_poly.type
_entity_poly.pdbx_seq_one_letter_code
_entity_poly.pdbx_strand_id
1 'polypeptide(L)'
;MFIEILVAMILGIFVGVITGLTPGIHINLVSLLVLSASPFLSYYFTLVSLACFIISMSVTHSFLDSIPSIYFGAPDSDQVLGVLPGHRYLLAGHGYIALKLTVIGSFGALLLSILLFPFFMLIVEYGYDYISGYIGYLLLLVVVRKSTTIISHQYLTTTTYILITR
;
A
#
# COMPACT_ATOMS: atom_id res chain seq x y z
N MET A 1 -21.31 7.26 -19.91
CA MET A 1 -21.10 6.21 -18.88
C MET A 1 -20.10 5.13 -19.29
N PHE A 2 -20.38 4.20 -20.21
CA PHE A 2 -19.42 3.11 -20.48
C PHE A 2 -18.07 3.60 -21.02
N ILE A 3 -18.08 4.44 -22.06
CA ILE A 3 -16.86 5.02 -22.65
C ILE A 3 -16.12 5.87 -21.62
N GLU A 4 -16.85 6.65 -20.82
CA GLU A 4 -16.28 7.48 -19.75
C GLU A 4 -15.54 6.63 -18.72
N ILE A 5 -16.13 5.52 -18.27
CA ILE A 5 -15.49 4.57 -17.35
C ILE A 5 -14.26 3.94 -18.00
N LEU A 6 -14.33 3.56 -19.28
CA LEU A 6 -13.18 3.01 -20.00
C LEU A 6 -12.01 4.00 -20.06
N VAL A 7 -12.31 5.26 -20.40
CA VAL A 7 -11.32 6.35 -20.43
C VAL A 7 -10.73 6.58 -19.03
N ALA A 8 -11.58 6.63 -18.00
CA ALA A 8 -11.16 6.77 -16.62
C ALA A 8 -10.24 5.62 -16.17
N MET A 9 -10.56 4.37 -16.55
CA MET A 9 -9.71 3.22 -16.26
C MET A 9 -8.34 3.33 -16.94
N ILE A 10 -8.30 3.66 -18.24
CA ILE A 10 -7.06 3.80 -19.01
C ILE A 10 -6.18 4.92 -18.42
N LEU A 11 -6.77 6.07 -18.10
CA LEU A 11 -6.07 7.18 -17.45
C LEU A 11 -5.55 6.77 -16.07
N GLY A 12 -6.35 6.06 -15.29
CA GLY A 12 -5.95 5.56 -13.98
C GLY A 12 -4.77 4.58 -14.09
N ILE A 13 -4.78 3.67 -15.06
CA ILE A 13 -3.64 2.78 -15.36
C ILE A 13 -2.40 3.61 -15.69
N PHE A 14 -2.51 4.61 -16.57
CA PHE A 14 -1.38 5.46 -16.95
C PHE A 14 -0.77 6.19 -15.75
N VAL A 15 -1.60 6.80 -14.91
CA VAL A 15 -1.16 7.46 -13.67
C VAL A 15 -0.60 6.44 -12.67
N GLY A 16 -1.19 5.26 -12.58
CA GLY A 16 -0.71 4.15 -11.78
C GLY A 16 0.69 3.67 -12.19
N VAL A 17 0.98 3.64 -13.50
CA VAL A 17 2.33 3.35 -14.01
C VAL A 17 3.33 4.40 -13.57
N ILE A 18 2.99 5.69 -13.71
CA ILE A 18 3.89 6.79 -13.32
C ILE A 18 4.17 6.73 -11.81
N THR A 19 3.12 6.63 -11.00
CA THR A 19 3.25 6.60 -9.54
C THR A 19 3.96 5.34 -9.05
N GLY A 20 3.68 4.16 -9.64
CA GLY A 20 4.31 2.90 -9.23
C GLY A 20 5.79 2.81 -9.59
N LEU A 21 6.22 3.44 -10.69
CA LEU A 21 7.63 3.45 -11.08
C LEU A 21 8.42 4.58 -10.44
N THR A 22 7.75 5.62 -9.93
CA THR A 22 8.41 6.78 -9.32
C THR A 22 8.45 6.62 -7.80
N PRO A 23 9.60 6.23 -7.20
CA PRO A 23 9.70 6.11 -5.75
C PRO A 23 9.41 7.46 -5.08
N GLY A 24 8.65 7.43 -3.98
CA GLY A 24 8.28 8.62 -3.20
C GLY A 24 6.97 9.30 -3.60
N ILE A 25 6.32 8.91 -4.71
CA ILE A 25 4.96 9.38 -5.05
C ILE A 25 3.94 8.30 -4.68
N HIS A 26 3.24 8.50 -3.56
CA HIS A 26 2.19 7.59 -3.15
C HIS A 26 0.84 7.88 -3.83
N ILE A 27 0.11 6.81 -4.14
CA ILE A 27 -1.26 6.89 -4.67
C ILE A 27 -2.22 7.66 -3.78
N ASN A 28 -1.98 7.66 -2.46
CA ASN A 28 -2.83 8.35 -1.49
C ASN A 28 -2.84 9.88 -1.72
N LEU A 29 -1.74 10.44 -2.21
CA LEU A 29 -1.68 11.86 -2.55
C LEU A 29 -2.56 12.16 -3.77
N VAL A 30 -2.48 11.31 -4.80
CA VAL A 30 -3.26 11.49 -6.02
C VAL A 30 -4.75 11.26 -5.76
N SER A 31 -5.12 10.23 -5.00
CA SER A 31 -6.50 9.96 -4.64
C SER A 31 -7.10 11.08 -3.77
N LEU A 32 -6.33 11.64 -2.84
CA LEU A 32 -6.75 12.79 -2.04
C LEU A 32 -6.99 14.03 -2.92
N LEU A 33 -6.12 14.31 -3.88
CA LEU A 33 -6.30 15.42 -4.82
C LEU A 33 -7.57 15.25 -5.65
N VAL A 34 -7.81 14.06 -6.19
CA VAL A 34 -9.03 13.74 -6.95
C VAL A 34 -10.27 13.87 -6.08
N LEU A 35 -10.23 13.37 -4.84
CA LEU A 35 -11.35 13.45 -3.91
C LEU A 35 -11.64 14.88 -3.47
N SER A 36 -10.60 15.68 -3.21
CA SER A 36 -10.73 17.10 -2.85
C SER A 36 -11.29 17.93 -4.00
N ALA A 37 -10.93 17.59 -5.24
CA ALA A 37 -11.46 18.21 -6.45
C ALA A 37 -12.81 17.61 -6.91
N SER A 38 -13.30 16.56 -6.24
CA SER A 38 -14.52 15.85 -6.65
C SER A 38 -15.76 16.73 -6.78
N PRO A 39 -16.01 17.78 -5.96
CA PRO A 39 -17.20 18.63 -6.15
C PRO A 39 -17.19 19.34 -7.51
N PHE A 40 -16.01 19.72 -8.00
CA PHE A 40 -15.85 20.33 -9.32
C PHE A 40 -15.87 19.28 -10.44
N LEU A 41 -15.17 18.16 -10.26
CA LEU A 41 -15.13 17.09 -11.26
C LEU A 41 -16.50 16.43 -11.46
N SER A 42 -17.36 16.42 -10.43
CA SER A 42 -18.71 15.85 -10.49
C SER A 42 -19.62 16.57 -11.49
N TYR A 43 -19.26 17.78 -11.93
CA TYR A 43 -19.99 18.50 -12.99
C TYR A 43 -19.73 17.92 -14.39
N TYR A 44 -18.59 17.25 -14.57
CA TYR A 44 -18.13 16.72 -15.87
C TYR A 44 -18.09 15.19 -15.91
N PHE A 45 -17.86 14.56 -14.75
CA PHE A 45 -17.67 13.12 -14.59
C PHE A 45 -18.58 12.57 -13.51
N THR A 46 -18.98 11.32 -13.67
CA THR A 46 -19.74 10.59 -12.64
C THR A 46 -18.85 10.18 -11.47
N LEU A 47 -19.39 10.09 -10.26
CA LEU A 47 -18.63 9.55 -9.10
C LEU A 47 -18.12 8.13 -9.36
N VAL A 48 -18.86 7.34 -10.13
CA VAL A 48 -18.46 5.98 -10.51
C VAL A 48 -17.20 6.00 -11.39
N SER A 49 -17.10 6.91 -12.36
CA SER A 49 -15.89 6.99 -13.20
C SER A 49 -14.67 7.46 -12.41
N LEU A 50 -14.84 8.40 -11.47
CA LEU A 50 -13.78 8.81 -10.54
C LEU A 50 -13.32 7.65 -9.64
N ALA A 51 -14.26 6.87 -9.11
CA ALA A 51 -13.94 5.67 -8.33
C ALA A 51 -13.19 4.64 -9.18
N CYS A 52 -13.64 4.38 -10.41
CA CYS A 52 -12.95 3.47 -11.34
C CYS A 52 -11.52 3.94 -11.65
N PHE A 53 -11.30 5.25 -11.82
CA PHE A 53 -9.97 5.83 -12.00
C PHE A 53 -9.05 5.56 -10.80
N ILE A 54 -9.55 5.81 -9.58
CA ILE A 54 -8.76 5.59 -8.35
C ILE A 54 -8.45 4.10 -8.17
N ILE A 55 -9.42 3.23 -8.40
CA ILE A 55 -9.23 1.78 -8.26
C ILE A 55 -8.23 1.26 -9.30
N SER A 56 -8.36 1.64 -10.58
CA SER A 56 -7.45 1.17 -11.62
C SER A 56 -6.02 1.69 -11.41
N MET A 57 -5.87 2.93 -10.95
CA MET A 57 -4.58 3.50 -10.55
C MET A 57 -3.97 2.73 -9.37
N SER A 58 -4.73 2.50 -8.31
CA SER A 58 -4.25 1.85 -7.08
C SER A 58 -3.79 0.42 -7.35
N VAL A 59 -4.58 -0.33 -8.12
CA VAL A 59 -4.20 -1.69 -8.55
C VAL A 59 -2.94 -1.65 -9.40
N THR A 60 -2.85 -0.76 -10.39
CA THR A 60 -1.67 -0.68 -11.26
C THR A 60 -0.41 -0.32 -10.48
N HIS A 61 -0.50 0.66 -9.58
CA HIS A 61 0.59 1.09 -8.72
C HIS A 61 1.12 -0.05 -7.85
N SER A 62 0.25 -0.76 -7.14
CA SER A 62 0.62 -1.84 -6.20
C SER A 62 1.33 -3.03 -6.85
N PHE A 63 1.26 -3.17 -8.17
CA PHE A 63 2.02 -4.18 -8.89
C PHE A 63 3.38 -3.65 -9.37
N LEU A 64 3.46 -2.36 -9.70
CA LEU A 64 4.64 -1.74 -10.28
C LEU A 64 5.60 -1.18 -9.24
N ASP A 65 5.12 -0.76 -8.06
CA ASP A 65 5.90 -0.31 -6.91
C ASP A 65 6.91 -1.37 -6.41
N SER A 66 6.63 -2.63 -6.69
CA SER A 66 7.49 -3.78 -6.40
C SER A 66 8.81 -3.71 -7.17
N ILE A 67 8.83 -3.07 -8.35
CA ILE A 67 10.02 -2.92 -9.18
C ILE A 67 11.03 -1.97 -8.51
N PRO A 68 10.74 -0.67 -8.28
CA PRO A 68 11.67 0.23 -7.61
C PRO A 68 12.00 -0.24 -6.18
N SER A 69 11.03 -0.84 -5.48
CA SER A 69 11.24 -1.38 -4.14
C SER A 69 12.33 -2.46 -4.10
N ILE A 70 12.27 -3.44 -5.00
CA ILE A 70 13.24 -4.54 -5.04
C ILE A 70 14.53 -4.10 -5.71
N TYR A 71 14.46 -3.51 -6.92
CA TYR A 71 15.62 -3.25 -7.78
C TYR A 71 16.39 -1.97 -7.42
N PHE A 72 15.72 -0.91 -7.00
CA PHE A 72 16.38 0.33 -6.60
C PHE A 72 16.62 0.41 -5.09
N GLY A 73 16.14 -0.57 -4.32
CA GLY A 73 16.26 -0.56 -2.87
C GLY A 73 15.58 0.66 -2.23
N ALA A 74 14.58 1.22 -2.92
CA ALA A 74 13.82 2.38 -2.48
C ALA A 74 12.36 1.99 -2.19
N PRO A 75 12.11 1.05 -1.25
CA PRO A 75 10.75 0.71 -0.86
C PRO A 75 10.12 1.85 -0.07
N ASP A 76 8.81 1.92 -0.15
CA ASP A 76 8.00 2.77 0.71
C ASP A 76 8.22 2.42 2.19
N SER A 77 8.10 3.43 3.07
CA SER A 77 8.40 3.27 4.50
C SER A 77 7.56 2.17 5.19
N ASP A 78 6.36 1.90 4.66
CA ASP A 78 5.46 0.86 5.15
C ASP A 78 5.82 -0.54 4.64
N GLN A 79 6.59 -0.63 3.55
CA GLN A 79 6.93 -1.89 2.86
C GLN A 79 8.36 -2.37 3.15
N VAL A 80 9.18 -1.59 3.87
CA VAL A 80 10.60 -1.89 4.14
C VAL A 80 10.83 -3.32 4.66
N LEU A 81 10.02 -3.76 5.64
CA LEU A 81 10.16 -5.10 6.22
C LEU A 81 9.70 -6.21 5.26
N GLY A 82 8.67 -5.94 4.45
CA GLY A 82 8.11 -6.88 3.48
C GLY A 82 9.02 -7.08 2.26
N VAL A 83 9.76 -6.05 1.87
CA VAL A 83 10.65 -6.07 0.69
C VAL A 83 12.04 -6.63 1.01
N LEU A 84 12.43 -6.66 2.30
CA LEU A 84 13.75 -7.14 2.74
C LEU A 84 14.12 -8.55 2.23
N PRO A 85 13.23 -9.57 2.23
CA PRO A 85 13.51 -10.86 1.61
C PRO A 85 13.76 -10.72 0.09
N GLY A 86 12.97 -9.90 -0.61
CA GLY A 86 13.14 -9.65 -2.04
C GLY A 86 14.48 -9.02 -2.37
N HIS A 87 14.91 -8.04 -1.58
CA HIS A 87 16.23 -7.41 -1.71
C HIS A 87 17.38 -8.42 -1.46
N ARG A 88 17.23 -9.34 -0.50
CA ARG A 88 18.20 -10.43 -0.30
C ARG A 88 18.31 -11.36 -1.51
N TYR A 89 17.18 -11.71 -2.13
CA TYR A 89 17.18 -12.50 -3.36
C TYR A 89 17.82 -11.74 -4.53
N LEU A 90 17.61 -10.42 -4.63
CA LEU A 90 18.29 -9.58 -5.62
C LEU A 90 19.81 -9.61 -5.43
N LEU A 91 20.31 -9.42 -4.22
CA LEU A 91 21.74 -9.48 -3.90
C LEU A 91 22.36 -10.86 -4.20
N ALA A 92 21.55 -11.92 -4.11
CA ALA A 92 21.95 -13.27 -4.50
C ALA A 92 21.91 -13.53 -6.02
N GLY A 93 21.64 -12.52 -6.86
CA GLY A 93 21.52 -12.66 -8.31
C GLY A 93 20.16 -13.14 -8.82
N HIS A 94 19.17 -13.31 -7.92
CA HIS A 94 17.86 -13.88 -8.22
C HIS A 94 16.73 -12.82 -8.22
N GLY A 95 17.04 -11.58 -8.59
CA GLY A 95 16.08 -10.45 -8.55
C GLY A 95 14.80 -10.69 -9.34
N TYR A 96 14.90 -11.36 -10.49
CA TYR A 96 13.73 -11.72 -11.29
C TYR A 96 12.77 -12.67 -10.53
N ILE A 97 13.32 -13.63 -9.77
CA ILE A 97 12.52 -14.55 -8.97
C ILE A 97 11.84 -13.79 -7.83
N ALA A 98 12.56 -12.88 -7.18
CA ALA A 98 12.00 -12.02 -6.14
C ALA A 98 10.80 -11.21 -6.65
N LEU A 99 10.97 -10.56 -7.82
CA LEU A 99 9.90 -9.79 -8.45
C LEU A 99 8.73 -10.68 -8.84
N LYS A 100 8.99 -11.84 -9.47
CA LYS A 100 7.96 -12.79 -9.87
C LYS A 100 7.13 -13.28 -8.68
N LEU A 101 7.77 -13.66 -7.57
CA LEU A 101 7.08 -14.10 -6.36
C LEU A 101 6.24 -12.97 -5.76
N THR A 102 6.76 -11.73 -5.75
CA THR A 102 6.04 -10.56 -5.24
C THR A 102 4.79 -10.28 -6.07
N VAL A 103 4.92 -10.26 -7.40
CA VAL A 103 3.78 -10.04 -8.32
C VAL A 103 2.74 -11.15 -8.22
N ILE A 104 3.15 -12.41 -8.07
CA ILE A 104 2.22 -13.53 -7.82
C ILE A 104 1.48 -13.33 -6.49
N GLY A 105 2.19 -12.89 -5.45
CA GLY A 105 1.62 -12.51 -4.17
C GLY A 105 0.57 -11.40 -4.30
N SER A 106 0.89 -10.31 -4.99
CA SER A 106 -0.03 -9.20 -5.24
C SER A 106 -1.27 -9.63 -6.03
N PHE A 107 -1.10 -10.52 -7.01
CA PHE A 107 -2.24 -11.09 -7.75
C PHE A 107 -3.12 -11.98 -6.87
N GLY A 108 -2.51 -12.85 -6.05
CA GLY A 108 -3.23 -13.67 -5.08
C GLY A 108 -3.98 -12.82 -4.06
N ALA A 109 -3.36 -11.76 -3.55
CA ALA A 109 -3.98 -10.81 -2.64
C ALA A 109 -5.16 -10.09 -3.30
N LEU A 110 -5.06 -9.69 -4.57
CA LEU A 110 -6.15 -9.08 -5.31
C LEU A 110 -7.35 -10.03 -5.46
N LEU A 111 -7.11 -11.28 -5.86
CA LEU A 111 -8.19 -12.27 -5.97
C LEU A 111 -8.85 -12.56 -4.63
N LEU A 112 -8.05 -12.73 -3.58
CA LEU A 112 -8.54 -12.98 -2.22
C LEU A 112 -9.29 -11.78 -1.66
N SER A 113 -8.86 -10.55 -1.99
CA SER A 113 -9.57 -9.33 -1.62
C SER A 113 -10.94 -9.24 -2.27
N ILE A 114 -11.05 -9.54 -3.57
CA ILE A 114 -12.34 -9.58 -4.28
C ILE A 114 -13.26 -10.64 -3.66
N LEU A 115 -12.72 -11.82 -3.34
CA LEU A 115 -13.47 -12.91 -2.73
C LEU A 115 -13.98 -12.58 -1.31
N LEU A 116 -13.14 -11.93 -0.50
CA LEU A 116 -13.47 -11.58 0.89
C LEU A 116 -14.25 -10.26 1.02
N PHE A 117 -14.28 -9.42 -0.02
CA PHE A 117 -14.97 -8.13 0.00
C PHE A 117 -16.42 -8.19 0.51
N PRO A 118 -17.32 -9.06 0.01
CA PRO A 118 -18.70 -9.13 0.50
C PRO A 118 -18.78 -9.53 1.98
N PHE A 119 -17.87 -10.39 2.43
CA PHE A 119 -17.80 -10.80 3.83
C PHE A 119 -17.35 -9.64 4.73
N PHE A 120 -16.37 -8.84 4.30
CA PHE A 120 -15.95 -7.64 5.01
C PHE A 120 -17.03 -6.57 5.09
N MET A 121 -17.81 -6.37 4.02
CA MET A 121 -18.95 -5.43 4.04
C MET A 121 -19.95 -5.79 5.14
N LEU A 122 -20.26 -7.07 5.28
CA LEU A 122 -21.16 -7.59 6.32
C LEU A 122 -20.57 -7.36 7.72
N ILE A 123 -19.28 -7.64 7.92
CA ILE A 123 -18.60 -7.35 9.20
C ILE A 123 -18.67 -5.86 9.54
N VAL A 124 -18.46 -4.97 8.57
CA VAL A 124 -18.50 -3.52 8.82
C VAL A 124 -19.92 -3.10 9.20
N GLU A 125 -20.94 -3.52 8.46
CA GLU A 125 -22.34 -3.14 8.71
C GLU A 125 -22.81 -3.53 10.13
N TYR A 126 -22.51 -4.75 10.59
CA TYR A 126 -22.97 -5.22 11.90
C TYR A 126 -21.98 -4.99 13.04
N GLY A 127 -20.69 -4.85 12.73
CA GLY A 127 -19.61 -4.78 13.73
C GLY A 127 -19.15 -3.36 14.04
N TYR A 128 -19.35 -2.39 13.15
CA TYR A 128 -18.78 -1.06 13.29
C TYR A 128 -19.24 -0.35 14.57
N ASP A 129 -20.53 -0.41 14.91
CA ASP A 129 -21.07 0.24 16.11
C ASP A 129 -20.44 -0.31 17.38
N TYR A 130 -20.19 -1.62 17.44
CA TYR A 130 -19.55 -2.27 18.58
C TYR A 130 -18.05 -1.98 18.66
N ILE A 131 -17.37 -1.85 17.52
CA ILE A 131 -15.92 -1.70 17.44
C ILE A 131 -15.49 -0.23 17.58
N SER A 132 -16.29 0.71 17.08
CA SER A 132 -15.95 2.14 16.98
C SER A 132 -15.46 2.75 18.29
N GLY A 133 -16.11 2.42 19.42
CA GLY A 133 -15.72 2.88 20.76
C GLY A 133 -14.37 2.33 21.25
N TYR A 134 -13.89 1.22 20.67
CA TYR A 134 -12.63 0.57 21.06
C TYR A 134 -11.48 0.85 20.09
N ILE A 135 -11.73 1.41 18.90
CA ILE A 135 -10.69 1.69 17.90
C ILE A 135 -9.55 2.53 18.50
N GLY A 136 -9.88 3.58 19.27
CA GLY A 136 -8.89 4.42 19.93
C GLY A 136 -8.00 3.65 20.91
N TYR A 137 -8.57 2.77 21.72
CA TYR A 137 -7.83 1.92 22.66
C TYR A 137 -6.97 0.89 21.93
N LEU A 138 -7.47 0.29 20.85
CA LEU A 138 -6.70 -0.64 20.02
C LEU A 138 -5.50 0.05 19.36
N LEU A 139 -5.69 1.25 18.81
CA LEU A 139 -4.61 2.04 18.24
C LEU A 139 -3.58 2.43 19.30
N LEU A 140 -4.02 2.87 20.47
CA LEU A 140 -3.13 3.15 21.61
C LEU A 140 -2.31 1.92 22.01
N LEU A 141 -2.94 0.75 22.09
CA LEU A 141 -2.26 -0.50 22.42
C LEU A 141 -1.19 -0.84 21.38
N VAL A 142 -1.51 -0.73 20.09
CA VAL A 142 -0.55 -0.98 19.00
C VAL A 142 0.61 0.02 19.06
N VAL A 143 0.34 1.30 19.29
CA VAL A 143 1.37 2.34 19.43
C VAL A 143 2.25 2.06 20.64
N VAL A 144 1.69 1.81 21.82
CA VAL A 144 2.46 1.51 23.03
C VAL A 144 3.34 0.29 22.82
N ARG A 145 2.80 -0.79 22.24
CA ARG A 145 3.56 -2.02 22.00
C ARG A 145 4.65 -1.84 20.94
N LYS A 146 4.38 -1.06 19.88
CA LYS A 146 5.38 -0.71 18.87
C LYS A 146 6.48 0.16 19.50
N SER A 147 6.12 1.16 20.30
CA SER A 147 7.07 2.03 21.01
C SER A 147 7.95 1.25 21.98
N THR A 148 7.40 0.34 22.80
CA THR A 148 8.23 -0.50 23.69
C THR A 148 9.19 -1.38 22.92
N THR A 149 8.77 -1.90 21.77
CA THR A 149 9.62 -2.76 20.92
C THR A 149 10.76 -1.95 20.29
N ILE A 150 10.46 -0.76 19.74
CA ILE A 150 11.47 0.15 19.17
C ILE A 150 12.48 0.57 20.24
N ILE A 151 11.99 0.97 21.42
CA ILE A 151 12.83 1.37 22.55
C ILE A 151 13.74 0.20 22.96
N SER A 152 13.21 -1.02 23.09
CA SER A 152 14.01 -2.19 23.45
C SER A 152 15.11 -2.52 22.42
N HIS A 153 14.83 -2.37 21.12
CA HIS A 153 15.81 -2.58 20.07
C HIS A 153 16.91 -1.52 20.04
N GLN A 154 16.58 -0.25 20.31
CA GLN A 154 17.53 0.86 20.32
C GLN A 154 18.54 0.77 21.49
N TYR A 155 18.11 0.25 22.65
CA TYR A 155 19.03 -0.01 23.78
C TYR A 155 19.97 -1.20 23.52
N LEU A 156 19.50 -2.26 22.86
CA LEU A 156 20.31 -3.44 22.54
C LEU A 156 21.42 -3.14 21.52
N THR A 157 21.14 -2.36 20.47
CA THR A 157 22.18 -1.94 19.49
C THR A 157 23.16 -0.95 20.08
N THR A 158 22.72 -0.02 20.94
CA THR A 158 23.62 0.95 21.59
C THR A 158 24.58 0.25 22.56
N THR A 159 24.10 -0.73 23.33
CA THR A 159 24.92 -1.47 24.30
C THR A 159 25.95 -2.37 23.61
N THR A 160 25.57 -3.02 22.51
CA THR A 160 26.50 -3.83 21.70
C THR A 160 27.55 -2.97 21.00
N TYR A 161 27.19 -1.79 20.48
CA TYR A 161 28.17 -0.86 19.90
C TYR A 161 29.20 -0.39 20.93
N ILE A 162 28.77 -0.03 22.14
CA ILE A 162 29.66 0.40 23.23
C ILE A 162 30.57 -0.74 23.71
N LEU A 163 30.09 -1.99 23.69
CA LEU A 163 30.88 -3.17 24.06
C LEU A 163 31.89 -3.60 22.99
N ILE A 164 31.64 -3.30 21.71
CA ILE A 164 32.53 -3.66 20.58
C ILE A 164 33.60 -2.57 20.33
N THR A 165 33.33 -1.32 20.73
CA THR A 165 34.29 -0.18 20.58
C THR A 165 35.15 0.09 21.81
N ARG A 166 35.11 -0.78 22.83
CA ARG A 166 36.07 -0.84 23.94
C ARG A 166 36.95 -2.08 23.80
#